data_AF-A0A089MLH9-F1
#
_entry.id   AF-A0A089MLH9-F1
#
_cell.length_a   1.000
_cell.length_b   1.000
_cell.length_c   1.000
_cell.angle_alpha   90.00
_cell.angle_beta   90.00
_cell.angle_gamma   90.00
#
_symmetry.space_group_name_H-M   'P 1'
#
loop_
_entity.id
_entity.type
_entity.pdbx_description
1 polymer ?
#
loop_
_entity_poly.entity_id
_entity_poly.type
_entity_poly.pdbx_seq_one_letter_code
_entity_poly.pdbx_strand_id
1 'polypeptide(L)'
;MGINSKGRRKIKYSGKEYYWKVQEDAEDYGRINLSIVSEDKKLIVSYNVAQSNYDKSPHIVIKGTEFVGLENHYRQGWTRVQTPIWDDRIITPGLVRTIIEWCLLPKDELIFVDWDGNLI
;
A
#
# COMPACT_ATOMS: atom_id res chain seq x y z
N MET A 1 5.38 -12.02 18.41
CA MET A 1 4.76 -12.71 17.24
C MET A 1 5.50 -12.28 15.97
N GLY A 2 6.43 -13.11 15.49
CA GLY A 2 7.32 -12.79 14.37
C GLY A 2 6.60 -12.69 13.03
N ILE A 3 7.09 -11.80 12.16
CA ILE A 3 6.65 -11.70 10.77
C ILE A 3 7.23 -12.89 10.01
N ASN A 4 6.36 -13.71 9.42
CA ASN A 4 6.77 -14.84 8.58
C ASN A 4 7.57 -14.31 7.37
N SER A 5 8.87 -14.57 7.35
CA SER A 5 9.83 -14.00 6.40
C SER A 5 9.96 -14.78 5.08
N LYS A 6 9.21 -15.87 4.87
CA LYS A 6 9.28 -16.63 3.62
C LYS A 6 8.75 -15.78 2.44
N GLY A 7 9.59 -15.58 1.43
CA GLY A 7 9.24 -14.92 0.16
C GLY A 7 9.11 -13.39 0.22
N ARG A 8 9.47 -12.75 1.35
CA ARG A 8 9.39 -11.29 1.51
C ARG A 8 10.76 -10.66 1.32
N ARG A 9 10.83 -9.63 0.50
CA ARG A 9 12.00 -8.76 0.37
C ARG A 9 11.98 -7.74 1.50
N LYS A 10 13.16 -7.38 1.99
CA LYS A 10 13.32 -6.37 3.05
C LYS A 10 13.79 -5.06 2.43
N ILE A 11 13.31 -3.95 2.95
CA ILE A 11 13.80 -2.61 2.62
C ILE A 11 13.87 -1.79 3.92
N LYS A 12 14.96 -1.06 4.10
CA LYS A 12 15.11 -0.12 5.21
C LYS A 12 14.82 1.28 4.71
N TYR A 13 13.90 1.96 5.37
CA TYR A 13 13.51 3.33 5.03
C TYR A 13 13.32 4.15 6.31
N SER A 14 13.92 5.34 6.38
CA SER A 14 13.84 6.22 7.54
C SER A 14 14.20 5.55 8.90
N GLY A 15 15.17 4.63 8.89
CA GLY A 15 15.58 3.87 10.08
C GLY A 15 14.64 2.73 10.50
N LYS A 16 13.54 2.51 9.77
CA LYS A 16 12.59 1.41 10.00
C LYS A 16 12.74 0.30 8.96
N GLU A 17 12.48 -0.93 9.38
CA GLU A 17 12.48 -2.09 8.50
C GLU A 17 11.08 -2.38 7.97
N TYR A 18 10.99 -2.53 6.66
CA TYR A 18 9.76 -2.88 5.94
C TYR A 18 9.97 -4.18 5.18
N TYR A 19 8.94 -5.00 5.19
CA TYR A 19 8.86 -6.29 4.53
C TYR A 19 7.84 -6.18 3.42
N TRP A 20 8.24 -6.45 2.19
CA TRP A 20 7.32 -6.40 1.05
C TRP A 20 7.35 -7.72 0.27
N LYS A 21 6.21 -8.05 -0.33
CA LYS A 21 6.06 -9.20 -1.23
C LYS A 21 5.17 -8.82 -2.39
N VAL A 22 5.48 -9.43 -3.52
CA VAL A 22 4.63 -9.39 -4.71
C VAL A 22 4.09 -10.79 -4.86
N GLN A 23 2.78 -10.93 -4.86
CA GLN A 23 2.09 -12.20 -5.11
C GLN A 23 1.10 -12.00 -6.24
N GLU A 24 1.02 -12.95 -7.16
CA GLU A 24 -0.18 -13.06 -7.98
C GLU A 24 -1.30 -13.62 -7.12
N ASP A 25 -2.47 -13.00 -7.19
CA ASP A 25 -3.67 -13.54 -6.57
C ASP A 25 -4.40 -14.34 -7.65
N ALA A 26 -4.28 -15.67 -7.55
CA ALA A 26 -4.89 -16.59 -8.51
C ALA A 26 -6.44 -16.57 -8.42
N GLU A 27 -6.98 -16.13 -7.29
CA GLU A 27 -8.43 -16.00 -7.08
C GLU A 27 -8.97 -14.70 -7.70
N ASP A 28 -8.17 -13.64 -7.76
CA ASP A 28 -8.48 -12.38 -8.43
C ASP A 28 -7.92 -12.32 -9.86
N TYR A 29 -8.17 -13.34 -10.68
CA TYR A 29 -7.81 -13.37 -12.12
C TYR A 29 -6.32 -13.15 -12.45
N GLY A 30 -5.40 -13.50 -11.52
CA GLY A 30 -3.96 -13.30 -11.74
C GLY A 30 -3.52 -11.86 -11.55
N ARG A 31 -4.30 -11.02 -10.86
CA ARG A 31 -3.85 -9.68 -10.47
C ARG A 31 -2.67 -9.77 -9.54
N ILE A 32 -1.68 -8.93 -9.80
CA ILE A 32 -0.46 -8.88 -8.99
C ILE A 32 -0.71 -7.95 -7.80
N ASN A 33 -0.62 -8.47 -6.57
CA ASN A 33 -0.72 -7.68 -5.35
C ASN A 33 0.66 -7.47 -4.72
N LEU A 34 1.00 -6.20 -4.51
CA LEU A 34 2.14 -5.75 -3.71
C LEU A 34 1.67 -5.49 -2.28
N SER A 35 2.10 -6.34 -1.34
CA SER A 35 1.89 -6.10 0.09
C SER A 35 3.18 -5.60 0.74
N ILE A 36 3.12 -4.50 1.48
CA ILE A 36 4.22 -3.89 2.24
C ILE A 36 3.80 -3.82 3.71
N VAL A 37 4.66 -4.27 4.61
CA VAL A 37 4.38 -4.38 6.05
C VAL A 37 5.60 -3.92 6.83
N SER A 38 5.44 -2.94 7.70
CA SER A 38 6.44 -2.55 8.68
C SER A 38 6.73 -3.68 9.68
N GLU A 39 7.94 -3.72 10.23
CA GLU A 39 8.31 -4.69 11.26
C GLU A 39 7.37 -4.69 12.48
N ASP A 40 6.95 -3.50 12.88
CA ASP A 40 6.05 -3.29 14.03
C ASP A 40 4.57 -3.52 13.67
N LYS A 41 4.26 -3.81 12.39
CA LYS A 41 2.89 -3.93 11.84
C LYS A 41 2.01 -2.67 12.03
N LYS A 42 2.61 -1.54 12.43
CA LYS A 42 1.96 -0.22 12.54
C LYS A 42 1.64 0.42 11.20
N LEU A 43 2.30 -0.04 10.14
CA LEU A 43 2.03 0.29 8.75
C LEU A 43 1.91 -1.00 7.93
N ILE A 44 0.75 -1.21 7.32
CA ILE A 44 0.44 -2.28 6.38
C ILE A 44 -0.17 -1.60 5.15
N VAL A 45 0.35 -1.94 3.98
CA VAL A 45 -0.05 -1.34 2.72
C VAL A 45 -0.22 -2.46 1.71
N SER A 46 -1.34 -2.44 0.99
CA SER A 46 -1.64 -3.40 -0.07
C SER A 46 -2.00 -2.60 -1.33
N TYR A 47 -1.21 -2.79 -2.38
CA TYR A 47 -1.38 -2.15 -3.68
C TYR A 47 -1.57 -3.22 -4.73
N ASN A 48 -2.67 -3.16 -5.50
CA ASN A 48 -2.78 -3.98 -6.70
C ASN A 48 -1.98 -3.31 -7.84
N VAL A 49 -1.18 -4.09 -8.53
CA VAL A 49 -0.32 -3.68 -9.63
C VAL A 49 -1.13 -3.71 -10.92
N ALA A 50 -0.83 -2.81 -11.86
CA ALA A 50 -1.57 -2.61 -13.10
C ALA A 50 -3.04 -2.20 -12.90
N GLN A 51 -3.42 -1.69 -11.73
CA GLN A 51 -4.76 -1.16 -11.48
C GLN A 51 -5.16 -0.10 -12.52
N SER A 52 -4.22 0.78 -12.89
CA SER A 52 -4.48 1.84 -13.87
C SER A 52 -4.90 1.32 -15.25
N ASN A 53 -4.67 0.04 -15.57
CA ASN A 53 -5.10 -0.56 -16.83
C ASN A 53 -6.54 -1.08 -16.80
N TYR A 54 -7.11 -1.29 -15.61
CA TYR A 54 -8.42 -1.95 -15.43
C TYR A 54 -9.42 -1.11 -14.64
N ASP A 55 -8.95 -0.24 -13.76
CA ASP A 55 -9.74 0.57 -12.85
C ASP A 55 -9.58 2.06 -13.18
N LYS A 56 -10.69 2.81 -13.11
CA LYS A 56 -10.68 4.27 -13.36
C LYS A 56 -10.07 5.04 -12.18
N SER A 57 -9.92 4.40 -11.02
CA SER A 57 -9.49 4.99 -9.76
C SER A 57 -8.43 4.09 -9.08
N PRO A 58 -7.14 4.25 -9.45
CA PRO A 58 -6.07 3.53 -8.76
C PRO A 58 -6.09 3.88 -7.28
N HIS A 59 -6.12 2.85 -6.44
CA HIS A 59 -6.19 3.01 -5.01
C HIS A 59 -5.22 2.09 -4.29
N ILE A 60 -4.90 2.46 -3.06
CA ILE A 60 -4.09 1.66 -2.16
C ILE A 60 -4.84 1.41 -0.89
N VAL A 61 -4.73 0.18 -0.40
CA VAL A 61 -5.36 -0.21 0.85
C VAL A 61 -4.31 -0.09 1.95
N ILE A 62 -4.51 0.85 2.85
CA ILE A 62 -3.62 1.08 3.99
C ILE A 62 -4.32 0.61 5.25
N LYS A 63 -3.55 0.04 6.16
CA LYS A 63 -3.97 -0.34 7.50
C LYS A 63 -2.86 -0.03 8.49
N GLY A 64 -3.19 0.71 9.54
CA GLY A 64 -2.26 1.03 10.61
C GLY A 64 -2.24 2.52 10.94
N THR A 65 -1.61 2.85 12.07
CA THR A 65 -1.62 4.19 12.67
C THR A 65 -0.45 5.05 12.24
N GLU A 66 0.50 4.50 11.48
CA GLU A 66 1.74 5.19 11.09
C GLU A 66 1.67 5.89 9.73
N PHE A 67 0.51 5.86 9.09
CA PHE A 67 0.27 6.57 7.84
C PHE A 67 -0.10 8.02 8.13
N VAL A 68 0.68 8.95 7.59
CA VAL A 68 0.48 10.38 7.83
C VAL A 68 -0.77 10.86 7.10
N GLY A 69 -1.69 11.47 7.83
CA GLY A 69 -3.00 11.91 7.34
C GLY A 69 -4.16 10.94 7.56
N LEU A 70 -3.90 9.72 8.09
CA LEU A 70 -4.94 8.82 8.61
C LEU A 70 -5.29 9.11 10.09
N GLU A 71 -4.53 9.98 10.76
CA GLU A 71 -4.70 10.32 12.18
C GLU A 71 -6.10 10.86 12.51
N ASN A 72 -6.73 11.58 11.57
CA ASN A 72 -8.10 12.10 11.71
C ASN A 72 -9.18 11.10 11.24
N HIS A 73 -8.83 10.11 10.41
CA HIS A 73 -9.74 9.09 9.90
C HIS A 73 -9.45 7.76 10.60
N TYR A 74 -9.70 7.72 11.92
CA TYR A 74 -9.55 6.51 12.75
C TYR A 74 -10.62 5.45 12.40
N ARG A 75 -10.59 4.90 11.19
CA ARG A 75 -11.28 3.64 10.88
C ARG A 75 -10.39 2.51 11.36
N GLN A 76 -10.86 1.74 12.34
CA GLN A 76 -10.21 0.55 12.91
C GLN A 76 -10.11 -0.62 11.90
N GLY A 77 -9.76 -0.34 10.65
CA GLY A 77 -9.88 -1.26 9.54
C GLY A 77 -8.97 -0.92 8.36
N TRP A 78 -9.25 -1.56 7.24
CA TRP A 78 -8.58 -1.28 5.97
C TRP A 78 -9.17 -0.01 5.37
N THR A 79 -8.32 0.94 5.03
CA THR A 79 -8.74 2.20 4.40
C THR A 79 -8.21 2.24 2.98
N ARG A 80 -9.09 2.53 2.02
CA ARG A 80 -8.71 2.75 0.63
C ARG A 80 -8.49 4.23 0.39
N VAL A 81 -7.34 4.56 -0.15
CA VAL A 81 -6.97 5.93 -0.51
C VAL A 81 -6.62 5.93 -1.98
N GLN A 82 -7.11 6.93 -2.72
CA GLN A 82 -6.74 7.11 -4.11
C GLN A 82 -5.25 7.44 -4.20
N THR A 83 -4.55 6.72 -5.06
CA THR A 83 -3.13 6.97 -5.30
C THR A 83 -2.93 7.66 -6.63
N PRO A 84 -1.84 8.43 -6.77
CA PRO A 84 -1.37 8.76 -8.11
C PRO A 84 -1.05 7.48 -8.90
N ILE A 85 -1.10 7.59 -10.22
CA ILE A 85 -0.69 6.49 -11.10
C ILE A 85 0.82 6.34 -10.97
N TRP A 86 1.26 5.17 -10.53
CA TRP A 86 2.68 4.82 -10.50
C TRP A 86 3.06 3.97 -11.72
N ASP A 87 4.31 4.05 -12.17
CA ASP A 87 4.82 3.10 -13.18
C ASP A 87 5.04 1.75 -12.50
N ASP A 88 3.97 0.95 -12.48
CA ASP A 88 3.92 -0.34 -11.79
C ASP A 88 4.17 -1.53 -12.73
N ARG A 89 4.64 -1.26 -13.96
CA ARG A 89 5.07 -2.28 -14.94
C ARG A 89 6.09 -3.25 -14.36
N ILE A 90 6.97 -2.76 -13.50
CA ILE A 90 7.97 -3.58 -12.81
C ILE A 90 8.01 -3.16 -11.34
N ILE A 91 7.71 -4.09 -10.44
CA ILE A 91 7.80 -3.85 -9.00
C ILE A 91 9.26 -3.87 -8.57
N THR A 92 9.85 -2.68 -8.57
CA THR A 92 11.21 -2.44 -8.09
C THR A 92 11.22 -2.05 -6.62
N PRO A 93 12.31 -2.30 -5.88
CA PRO A 93 12.48 -1.74 -4.54
C PRO A 93 12.41 -0.20 -4.54
N GLY A 94 12.72 0.46 -5.67
CA GLY A 94 12.53 1.89 -5.85
C GLY A 94 11.06 2.30 -5.78
N LEU A 95 10.18 1.61 -6.50
CA LEU A 95 8.73 1.84 -6.42
C LEU A 95 8.21 1.63 -5.00
N VAL A 96 8.61 0.53 -4.34
CA VAL A 96 8.24 0.25 -2.95
C VAL A 96 8.68 1.37 -2.03
N ARG A 97 9.89 1.91 -2.22
CA ARG A 97 10.37 3.07 -1.48
C ARG A 97 9.50 4.30 -1.72
N THR A 98 9.15 4.59 -2.98
CA THR A 98 8.26 5.70 -3.32
C THR A 98 6.89 5.57 -2.67
N ILE A 99 6.32 4.36 -2.61
CA ILE A 99 5.05 4.10 -1.92
C ILE A 99 5.18 4.34 -0.42
N ILE A 100 6.23 3.83 0.21
CA ILE A 100 6.48 4.03 1.64
C ILE A 100 6.70 5.52 1.96
N GLU A 101 7.51 6.21 1.16
CA GLU A 101 7.75 7.65 1.26
C GLU A 101 6.43 8.42 1.10
N TRP A 102 5.62 8.07 0.11
CA TRP A 102 4.29 8.62 -0.05
C TRP A 102 3.43 8.36 1.20
N CYS A 103 3.44 7.17 1.80
CA CYS A 103 2.69 6.90 3.03
C CYS A 103 3.13 7.72 4.26
N LEU A 104 4.40 8.16 4.29
CA LEU A 104 5.01 8.84 5.43
C LEU A 104 5.07 10.36 5.26
N LEU A 105 4.93 10.87 4.04
CA LEU A 105 4.92 12.30 3.78
C LEU A 105 3.52 12.88 4.02
N PRO A 106 3.42 14.05 4.69
CA PRO A 106 2.16 14.75 4.82
C PRO A 106 1.60 15.09 3.44
N LYS A 107 0.28 15.00 3.32
CA LYS A 107 -0.46 15.31 2.10
C LYS A 107 -1.46 16.40 2.43
N ASP A 108 -1.53 17.39 1.55
CA ASP A 108 -2.55 18.43 1.61
C ASP A 108 -3.95 17.83 1.42
N GLU A 109 -4.11 16.84 0.53
CA GLU A 109 -5.38 16.14 0.30
C GLU A 109 -5.19 14.63 0.19
N LEU A 110 -5.95 13.89 1.00
CA LEU A 110 -6.12 12.44 0.93
C LEU A 110 -7.54 12.17 0.45
N ILE A 111 -7.64 11.64 -0.77
CA ILE A 111 -8.94 11.25 -1.31
C ILE A 111 -9.23 9.82 -0.87
N PHE A 112 -10.24 9.64 -0.04
CA PHE A 112 -10.67 8.33 0.40
C PHE A 112 -11.59 7.71 -0.64
N VAL A 113 -11.54 6.38 -0.78
CA VAL A 113 -12.32 5.64 -1.78
C VAL A 113 -13.21 4.60 -1.12
N ASP A 114 -14.46 4.53 -1.57
CA ASP A 114 -15.52 3.57 -1.30
C ASP A 114 -15.09 2.11 -1.52
N TRP A 115 -15.84 1.13 -1.01
CA TRP A 115 -15.77 -0.24 -1.51
C TRP A 115 -16.25 -0.33 -2.96
N ASP A 116 -17.15 0.59 -3.35
CA ASP A 116 -17.72 0.77 -4.70
C ASP A 116 -16.85 1.64 -5.64
N GLY A 117 -15.76 2.23 -5.14
CA GLY A 117 -14.89 3.11 -5.95
C GLY A 117 -15.29 4.59 -5.97
N ASN A 118 -16.32 4.98 -5.21
CA ASN A 118 -16.73 6.39 -5.08
C ASN A 118 -15.80 7.16 -4.13
N LEU A 119 -15.58 8.45 -4.39
CA LEU A 119 -14.79 9.31 -3.51
C LEU A 119 -15.63 9.68 -2.27
N ILE A 120 -15.03 9.66 -1.08
CA ILE A 120 -15.68 9.97 0.21
C ILE A 120 -15.22 11.32 0.75
#